data_AF-A0A1M5KJR7-F1
#
_entry.id   AF-A0A1M5KJR7-F1
#
_cell.length_a   1.000
_cell.length_b   1.000
_cell.length_c   1.000
_cell.angle_alpha   90.00
_cell.angle_beta   90.00
_cell.angle_gamma   90.00
#
_symmetry.space_group_name_H-M   'P 1'
#
loop_
_entity.id
_entity.type
_entity.pdbx_description
1 polymer ?
#
loop_
_entity_poly.entity_id
_entity_poly.type
_entity_poly.pdbx_seq_one_letter_code
_entity_poly.pdbx_strand_id
1 'polypeptide(L)'
;MRPRPFLLAMRRPWTEIMHKNILVLIMLGMVGACAAQESRSSDARPSMPFAGTATMLDDGTLSLHLRLTSDGKPVDDIITYKVSDHAYDDILRHVGGLRPGDAKPFRPWKD
;
A
#
# COMPACT_ATOMS: atom_id res chain seq x y z
N MET A 1 56.65 -34.51 -63.43
CA MET A 1 56.37 -33.38 -62.51
C MET A 1 55.58 -33.91 -61.32
N ARG A 2 56.17 -33.89 -60.13
CA ARG A 2 55.51 -34.24 -58.85
C ARG A 2 55.71 -33.06 -57.88
N PRO A 3 54.74 -32.77 -56.99
CA PRO A 3 54.72 -31.52 -56.25
C PRO A 3 55.61 -31.55 -55.00
N ARG A 4 56.01 -30.34 -54.58
CA ARG A 4 56.57 -29.97 -53.27
C ARG A 4 56.03 -28.54 -52.98
N PRO A 5 56.10 -28.00 -51.75
CA PRO A 5 56.13 -28.61 -50.41
C PRO A 5 55.20 -27.88 -49.38
N PHE A 6 55.17 -28.39 -48.15
CA PHE A 6 55.09 -27.70 -46.85
C PHE A 6 54.50 -26.26 -46.75
N LEU A 7 53.55 -26.02 -45.85
CA LEU A 7 53.78 -25.49 -44.48
C LEU A 7 52.50 -24.80 -43.92
N LEU A 8 52.16 -25.18 -42.68
CA LEU A 8 51.51 -24.40 -41.60
C LEU A 8 50.72 -23.11 -41.94
N ALA A 9 49.40 -23.11 -41.67
CA ALA A 9 48.69 -21.89 -41.30
C ALA A 9 47.53 -22.20 -40.34
N MET A 10 47.80 -21.92 -39.07
CA MET A 10 46.87 -21.82 -37.95
C MET A 10 45.77 -20.80 -38.24
N ARG A 11 44.50 -21.10 -37.92
CA ARG A 11 43.43 -20.13 -37.58
C ARG A 11 42.18 -20.88 -37.09
N ARG A 12 41.91 -20.84 -35.78
CA ARG A 12 40.57 -21.09 -35.21
C ARG A 12 39.71 -19.84 -35.40
N PRO A 13 38.39 -19.99 -35.58
CA PRO A 13 37.45 -19.28 -34.68
C PRO A 13 36.26 -20.19 -34.29
N TRP A 14 35.98 -20.41 -33.00
CA TRP A 14 35.23 -19.48 -32.12
C TRP A 14 33.72 -19.41 -32.47
N THR A 15 32.99 -20.53 -32.40
CA THR A 15 31.51 -20.54 -32.56
C THR A 15 30.79 -21.53 -31.65
N GLU A 16 31.35 -21.90 -30.49
CA GLU A 16 30.72 -22.84 -29.54
C GLU A 16 30.25 -22.20 -28.21
N ILE A 17 29.99 -20.89 -28.20
CA ILE A 17 29.61 -20.17 -26.96
C ILE A 17 28.19 -19.57 -27.03
N MET A 18 27.45 -19.78 -28.13
CA MET A 18 26.12 -19.17 -28.32
C MET A 18 24.95 -20.03 -27.81
N HIS A 19 25.16 -21.32 -27.54
CA HIS A 19 24.07 -22.22 -27.13
C HIS A 19 23.78 -22.22 -25.62
N LYS A 20 24.67 -21.68 -24.79
CA LYS A 20 24.53 -21.77 -23.32
C LYS A 20 23.86 -20.57 -22.65
N ASN A 21 23.73 -19.44 -23.35
CA ASN A 21 23.10 -18.24 -22.79
C ASN A 21 21.60 -18.10 -23.11
N ILE A 22 21.10 -18.79 -24.15
CA ILE A 22 19.69 -18.75 -24.53
C ILE A 22 18.80 -19.50 -23.52
N LEU A 23 19.34 -20.52 -22.85
CA LEU A 23 18.59 -21.28 -21.83
C LEU A 23 18.39 -20.50 -20.52
N VAL A 24 19.27 -19.55 -20.19
CA VAL A 24 19.12 -18.72 -18.97
C VAL A 24 18.00 -17.68 -19.12
N LEU A 25 17.73 -17.20 -20.34
CA LEU A 25 16.69 -16.20 -20.60
C LEU A 25 15.27 -16.78 -20.61
N ILE A 26 15.10 -18.07 -20.91
CA ILE A 26 13.78 -18.72 -20.96
C ILE A 26 13.27 -19.12 -19.56
N MET A 27 14.18 -19.33 -18.58
CA MET A 27 13.82 -19.58 -17.18
C MET A 27 13.47 -18.31 -16.39
N LEU A 28 13.65 -17.10 -16.95
CA LEU A 28 13.32 -15.83 -16.31
C LEU A 28 11.92 -15.30 -16.71
N GLY A 29 11.00 -16.19 -17.10
CA GLY A 29 9.72 -15.85 -17.74
C GLY A 29 8.43 -16.21 -16.98
N MET A 30 8.48 -16.92 -15.86
CA MET A 30 7.33 -17.24 -14.99
C MET A 30 7.90 -17.38 -13.58
N VAL A 31 7.53 -16.61 -12.56
CA VAL A 31 6.18 -16.50 -12.02
C VAL A 31 6.06 -15.12 -11.37
N GLY A 32 5.28 -14.24 -12.02
CA GLY A 32 4.54 -13.23 -11.30
C GLY A 32 3.53 -13.95 -10.40
N ALA A 33 3.94 -14.28 -9.19
CA ALA A 33 2.98 -14.46 -8.12
C ALA A 33 2.50 -13.04 -7.81
N CYS A 34 1.26 -12.78 -8.18
CA CYS A 34 0.46 -11.70 -7.65
C CYS A 34 0.98 -11.32 -6.26
N ALA A 35 1.46 -10.09 -6.11
CA ALA A 35 1.18 -9.37 -4.88
C ALA A 35 -0.35 -9.16 -4.83
N ALA A 36 -1.10 -10.27 -4.72
CA ALA A 36 -2.26 -10.29 -3.87
C ALA A 36 -1.64 -10.13 -2.48
N GLN A 37 -1.25 -8.89 -2.20
CA GLN A 37 -1.28 -8.40 -0.85
C GLN A 37 -2.74 -8.59 -0.50
N GLU A 38 -3.00 -9.74 0.10
CA GLU A 38 -4.07 -9.92 1.04
C GLU A 38 -3.82 -8.81 2.06
N SER A 39 -4.28 -7.60 1.72
CA SER A 39 -4.93 -6.74 2.65
C SER A 39 -5.99 -7.63 3.26
N ARG A 40 -5.57 -8.42 4.25
CA ARG A 40 -6.38 -8.67 5.42
C ARG A 40 -6.90 -7.28 5.71
N SER A 41 -8.15 -7.05 5.30
CA SER A 41 -8.99 -6.10 5.97
C SER A 41 -8.87 -6.54 7.39
N SER A 42 -7.91 -5.95 8.09
CA SER A 42 -7.96 -5.89 9.51
C SER A 42 -9.18 -5.00 9.67
N ASP A 43 -10.35 -5.63 9.76
CA ASP A 43 -11.54 -5.14 10.46
C ASP A 43 -11.17 -4.90 11.95
N ALA A 44 -9.98 -4.36 12.21
CA ALA A 44 -9.74 -3.48 13.31
C ALA A 44 -10.26 -2.15 12.80
N ARG A 45 -11.59 -2.00 12.78
CA ARG A 45 -12.11 -0.65 12.74
C ARG A 45 -11.48 0.05 13.94
N PRO A 46 -11.10 1.32 13.81
CA PRO A 46 -10.54 2.02 14.95
C PRO A 46 -11.60 2.00 16.06
N SER A 47 -11.36 1.24 17.13
CA SER A 47 -12.15 1.35 18.35
C SER A 47 -11.87 2.73 18.92
N MET A 48 -12.89 3.58 18.99
CA MET A 48 -12.78 4.94 19.49
C MET A 48 -13.59 5.06 20.77
N PRO A 49 -12.98 4.80 21.95
CA PRO A 49 -13.66 4.84 23.23
C PRO A 49 -13.84 6.30 23.71
N PHE A 50 -14.09 7.25 22.80
CA PHE A 50 -14.21 8.67 23.10
C PHE A 50 -15.51 9.22 22.51
N ALA A 51 -16.12 10.18 23.21
CA ALA A 51 -17.26 10.95 22.76
C ALA A 51 -16.82 12.40 22.53
N GLY A 52 -17.45 13.08 21.58
CA GLY A 52 -16.99 14.40 21.21
C GLY A 52 -17.79 15.06 20.09
N THR A 53 -17.15 16.03 19.45
CA THR A 53 -17.68 16.72 18.28
C THR A 53 -16.76 16.48 17.09
N ALA A 54 -17.32 15.99 15.99
CA ALA A 54 -16.63 15.87 14.72
C ALA A 54 -16.96 17.09 13.86
N THR A 55 -15.93 17.67 13.24
CA THR A 55 -16.04 18.81 12.34
C THR A 55 -15.35 18.44 11.03
N MET A 56 -15.99 18.71 9.90
CA MET A 56 -15.32 18.59 8.60
C MET A 56 -14.81 19.96 8.20
N LEU A 57 -13.51 20.07 7.99
CA LEU A 57 -12.85 21.27 7.49
C LEU A 57 -13.19 21.47 6.01
N ASP A 58 -12.98 22.69 5.48
CA ASP A 58 -13.27 23.05 4.08
C ASP A 58 -12.49 22.23 3.05
N ASP A 59 -11.31 21.72 3.44
CA ASP A 59 -10.48 20.83 2.63
C ASP A 59 -10.96 19.36 2.63
N GLY A 60 -12.04 19.06 3.36
CA GLY A 60 -12.56 17.71 3.57
C GLY A 60 -11.86 16.95 4.69
N THR A 61 -10.92 17.54 5.40
CA THR A 61 -10.27 16.89 6.55
C THR A 61 -11.27 16.79 7.72
N LEU A 62 -11.35 15.61 8.34
CA LEU A 62 -12.16 15.39 9.54
C LEU A 62 -11.35 15.70 10.79
N SER A 63 -11.85 16.61 11.63
CA SER A 63 -11.30 16.92 12.94
C SER A 63 -12.26 16.46 14.02
N LEU A 64 -11.82 15.54 14.89
CA LEU A 64 -12.59 15.04 16.02
C LEU A 64 -12.05 15.65 17.30
N HIS A 65 -12.85 16.51 17.93
CA HIS A 65 -12.61 17.01 19.27
C HIS A 65 -13.16 16.01 20.27
N LEU A 66 -12.28 15.33 20.99
CA LEU A 66 -12.61 14.39 22.05
C LEU A 66 -12.92 15.18 23.32
N ARG A 67 -14.05 14.87 23.96
CA ARG A 67 -14.51 15.55 25.18
C ARG A 67 -14.62 14.63 26.39
N LEU A 68 -15.00 13.38 26.15
CA LEU A 68 -15.24 12.39 27.19
C LEU A 68 -14.66 11.04 26.75
N THR A 69 -14.08 10.30 27.68
CA THR A 69 -13.82 8.87 27.47
C THR A 69 -15.11 8.07 27.67
N SER A 70 -15.12 6.82 27.20
CA SER A 70 -16.23 5.88 27.41
C SER A 70 -16.52 5.61 28.89
N ASP A 71 -15.52 5.83 29.77
CA ASP A 71 -15.66 5.72 31.23
C ASP A 71 -16.21 7.01 31.88
N GLY A 72 -16.56 8.02 31.08
CA GLY A 72 -17.08 9.30 31.55
C GLY A 72 -16.02 10.28 32.07
N LYS A 73 -14.73 10.01 31.83
CA LYS A 73 -13.65 10.93 32.22
C LYS A 73 -13.57 12.08 31.21
N PRO A 74 -13.45 13.35 31.65
CA PRO A 74 -13.22 14.44 30.72
C PRO A 74 -11.85 14.29 30.05
N VAL A 75 -11.81 14.54 28.75
CA VAL A 75 -10.60 14.61 27.92
C VAL A 75 -10.73 15.84 27.02
N ASP A 76 -9.63 16.45 26.64
CA ASP A 76 -9.60 17.52 25.65
C ASP A 76 -8.46 17.18 24.69
N ASP A 77 -8.80 16.55 23.58
CA ASP A 77 -7.84 16.10 22.58
C ASP A 77 -8.44 16.22 21.19
N ILE A 78 -7.60 16.35 20.17
CA ILE A 78 -8.02 16.59 18.79
C ILE A 78 -7.34 15.59 17.88
N ILE A 79 -8.14 14.72 17.26
CA ILE A 79 -7.67 13.76 16.28
C ILE A 79 -8.09 14.23 14.89
N THR A 80 -7.14 14.25 13.97
CA THR A 80 -7.39 14.71 12.60
C THR A 80 -7.20 13.56 11.61
N TYR A 81 -8.18 13.35 10.74
CA TYR A 81 -8.15 12.37 9.66
C TYR A 81 -8.26 13.07 8.32
N LYS A 82 -7.24 12.89 7.49
CA LYS A 82 -7.24 13.33 6.10
C LYS A 82 -8.05 12.36 5.26
N VAL A 83 -8.52 12.84 4.12
CA VAL A 83 -9.27 12.03 3.13
C VAL A 83 -8.47 10.80 2.66
N SER A 84 -7.14 10.86 2.71
CA SER A 84 -6.26 9.75 2.35
C SER A 84 -6.11 8.67 3.45
N ASP A 85 -6.57 8.93 4.67
CA ASP A 85 -6.45 7.97 5.77
C ASP A 85 -7.42 6.81 5.58
N HIS A 86 -6.96 5.59 5.80
CA HIS A 86 -7.79 4.38 5.65
C HIS A 86 -9.03 4.39 6.57
N ALA A 87 -8.94 5.01 7.75
CA ALA A 87 -10.03 5.12 8.71
C ALA A 87 -11.04 6.24 8.39
N TYR A 88 -10.76 7.09 7.40
CA TYR A 88 -11.56 8.28 7.12
C TYR A 88 -13.01 7.94 6.78
N ASP A 89 -13.21 7.00 5.85
CA ASP A 89 -14.55 6.60 5.39
C ASP A 89 -15.35 5.95 6.52
N ASP A 90 -14.70 5.11 7.32
CA ASP A 90 -15.30 4.45 8.48
C ASP A 90 -15.81 5.46 9.51
N ILE A 91 -15.00 6.47 9.82
CA ILE A 91 -15.36 7.53 10.77
C ILE A 91 -16.47 8.40 10.20
N LEU A 92 -16.37 8.81 8.92
CA LEU A 92 -17.38 9.62 8.27
C LEU A 92 -18.75 8.93 8.29
N ARG A 93 -18.76 7.63 7.97
CA ARG A 93 -19.96 6.78 8.03
C ARG A 93 -20.49 6.68 9.46
N HIS A 94 -19.61 6.53 10.45
CA HIS A 94 -20.00 6.44 11.86
C HIS A 94 -20.66 7.73 12.38
N VAL A 95 -20.08 8.89 12.05
CA VAL A 95 -20.64 10.21 12.39
C VAL A 95 -21.99 10.45 11.66
N GLY A 96 -22.32 9.60 10.69
CA GLY A 96 -23.56 9.65 9.92
C GLY A 96 -23.49 10.68 8.80
N GLY A 97 -22.31 10.82 8.20
CA GLY A 97 -22.02 11.83 7.20
C GLY A 97 -21.80 13.22 7.80
N LEU A 98 -20.92 13.98 7.17
CA LEU A 98 -20.60 15.35 7.50
C LEU A 98 -20.31 16.09 6.20
N ARG A 99 -20.62 17.37 6.11
CA ARG A 99 -20.29 18.23 4.96
C ARG A 99 -19.21 19.23 5.38
N PRO A 100 -18.41 19.76 4.45
CA PRO A 100 -17.42 20.78 4.77
C PRO A 100 -18.06 21.96 5.50
N GLY A 101 -17.49 22.35 6.64
CA GLY A 101 -18.00 23.38 7.55
C GLY A 101 -19.03 22.89 8.58
N ASP A 102 -19.58 21.67 8.44
CA ASP A 102 -20.52 21.12 9.41
C ASP A 102 -19.78 20.51 10.61
N ALA A 103 -20.41 20.64 11.77
CA ALA A 103 -19.99 19.99 13.01
C ALA A 103 -21.15 19.18 13.61
N LYS A 104 -20.83 17.98 14.10
CA LYS A 104 -21.83 17.05 14.65
C LYS A 104 -21.30 16.31 15.88
N PRO A 105 -22.10 16.14 16.93
CA PRO A 105 -21.72 15.32 18.07
C PRO A 105 -21.67 13.84 17.66
N PHE A 106 -20.69 13.10 18.19
CA PHE A 106 -20.57 11.66 18.03
C PHE A 106 -20.45 10.96 19.39
N ARG A 107 -20.83 9.69 19.42
CA ARG A 107 -20.76 8.83 20.61
C ARG A 107 -19.55 7.91 20.52
N PRO A 108 -19.06 7.33 21.63
CA PRO A 108 -18.03 6.31 21.59
C PRO A 108 -18.48 5.11 20.76
N TRP A 109 -17.53 4.50 20.05
CA TRP A 109 -17.79 3.29 19.28
C TRP A 109 -16.68 2.26 19.46
N LYS A 110 -17.09 0.99 19.40
CA LYS A 110 -16.22 -0.18 19.41
C LYS A 110 -16.60 -1.03 18.21
N ASP A 111 -15.65 -1.78 17.66
CA ASP A 111 -15.96 -2.91 16.77
C ASP A 111 -16.94 -3.88 17.43
#